data_AF-A0A0D7WT61-F1
#
_entry.id   AF-A0A0D7WT61-F1
#
_cell.length_a   1.000
_cell.length_b   1.000
_cell.length_c   1.000
_cell.angle_alpha   90.00
_cell.angle_beta   90.00
_cell.angle_gamma   90.00
#
_symmetry.space_group_name_H-M   'P 1'
#
loop_
_entity.id
_entity.type
_entity.pdbx_description
1 polymer ?
#
loop_
_entity_poly.entity_id
_entity_poly.type
_entity_poly.pdbx_seq_one_letter_code
_entity_poly.pdbx_strand_id
1 'polypeptide(L)'
;MPQFAYICSFTGWEKQFPSGKVQWYKDQEFIELDSFTITKDEVQYIRRFKAEDLLCPICEHRLVYNRGYQKDVEGQATAIRRPSFYHLNNESCFESESLAHAMTKRFLFEKLQEAGYEVREEHRHLIHGKRIRADVAAFTGSSIKQRLRLVVEVQSSNIYPSTMAKRVNAYYGEGLPTAWIILLDDFFDGYTGARKEVFDTDLGEFVFVPLEAGEESVFTVQGKDSKAFLMIMDMYGYVIGINYTGNVFLIRRDPDNEAYRIPALMRGLPWTPADEIYQITRIADKDICPTLLMTPLIQLQEDDTISESDKFSGPALGGLGLGNHLTENEGGQVVEFGIDFESGKLAGQVAEQALNPILLDSANLGGGTSSSRASEATGRGMATEAGSDPKPASRSRGASK
;
A
#
# COMPACT_ATOMS: atom_id res chain seq x y z
N MET A 1 3.22 -12.84 17.15
CA MET A 1 2.36 -14.05 17.14
C MET A 1 0.93 -13.58 16.91
N PRO A 2 0.19 -14.12 15.94
CA PRO A 2 -1.12 -13.60 15.59
C PRO A 2 -2.14 -13.74 16.72
N GLN A 3 -2.85 -12.65 16.99
CA GLN A 3 -4.01 -12.62 17.89
C GLN A 3 -5.24 -13.23 17.20
N PHE A 4 -5.39 -13.01 15.89
CA PHE A 4 -6.56 -13.42 15.13
C PHE A 4 -6.28 -14.62 14.23
N ALA A 5 -7.31 -15.42 13.99
CA ALA A 5 -7.34 -16.49 13.01
C ALA A 5 -8.72 -16.52 12.34
N TYR A 6 -8.79 -17.09 11.13
CA TYR A 6 -10.01 -17.08 10.33
C TYR A 6 -10.37 -18.48 9.90
N ILE A 7 -11.67 -18.74 9.84
CA ILE A 7 -12.26 -19.96 9.28
C ILE A 7 -13.31 -19.55 8.26
N CYS A 8 -13.51 -20.35 7.22
CA CYS A 8 -14.64 -20.17 6.29
C CYS A 8 -15.95 -20.33 7.06
N SER A 9 -16.96 -19.51 6.73
CA SER A 9 -18.27 -19.65 7.35
C SER A 9 -18.96 -20.96 6.94
N PHE A 10 -19.79 -21.50 7.84
CA PHE A 10 -20.58 -22.70 7.59
C PHE A 10 -21.88 -22.65 8.38
N THR A 11 -22.91 -23.36 7.94
CA THR A 11 -24.23 -23.31 8.58
C THR A 11 -24.16 -23.73 10.06
N GLY A 12 -24.66 -22.86 10.94
CA GLY A 12 -24.78 -23.11 12.37
C GLY A 12 -23.54 -22.79 13.19
N TRP A 13 -22.49 -22.24 12.56
CA TRP A 13 -21.20 -21.91 13.19
C TRP A 13 -21.34 -21.13 14.48
N GLU A 14 -22.37 -20.31 14.65
CA GLU A 14 -22.63 -19.49 15.83
C GLU A 14 -22.76 -20.33 17.10
N LYS A 15 -23.22 -21.58 16.97
CA LYS A 15 -23.32 -22.53 18.09
C LYS A 15 -21.97 -23.15 18.42
N GLN A 16 -21.11 -23.39 17.43
CA GLN A 16 -19.79 -23.98 17.64
C GLN A 16 -18.74 -22.93 18.03
N PHE A 17 -18.89 -21.71 17.51
CA PHE A 17 -18.00 -20.57 17.67
C PHE A 17 -18.74 -19.31 18.13
N PRO A 18 -19.39 -19.33 19.32
CA PRO A 18 -20.15 -18.19 19.84
C PRO A 18 -19.30 -16.95 20.12
N SER A 19 -17.96 -17.08 20.24
CA SER A 19 -17.05 -15.94 20.38
C SER A 19 -16.61 -15.34 19.05
N GLY A 20 -16.91 -16.02 17.94
CA GLY A 20 -16.50 -15.62 16.60
C GLY A 20 -17.25 -14.39 16.10
N LYS A 21 -16.59 -13.60 15.25
CA LYS A 21 -17.19 -12.45 14.58
C LYS A 21 -17.23 -12.68 13.08
N VAL A 22 -18.35 -12.33 12.45
CA VAL A 22 -18.45 -12.34 10.99
C VAL A 22 -17.58 -11.23 10.42
N GLN A 23 -16.75 -11.60 9.45
CA GLN A 23 -15.97 -10.68 8.63
C GLN A 23 -16.24 -10.97 7.16
N TRP A 24 -16.30 -9.92 6.34
CA TRP A 24 -16.54 -10.01 4.91
C TRP A 24 -15.28 -9.59 4.15
N TYR A 25 -14.88 -10.38 3.16
CA TYR A 25 -13.80 -10.01 2.23
C TYR A 25 -14.01 -10.66 0.87
N LYS A 26 -13.92 -9.89 -0.23
CA LYS A 26 -14.16 -10.34 -1.61
C LYS A 26 -15.45 -11.15 -1.76
N ASP A 27 -16.53 -10.64 -1.18
CA ASP A 27 -17.86 -11.26 -1.16
C ASP A 27 -17.92 -12.65 -0.51
N GLN A 28 -16.87 -13.02 0.23
CA GLN A 28 -16.80 -14.24 1.01
C GLN A 28 -16.91 -13.92 2.50
N GLU A 29 -17.68 -14.74 3.20
CA GLU A 29 -17.90 -14.65 4.63
C GLU A 29 -16.89 -15.54 5.39
N PHE A 30 -16.22 -14.92 6.36
CA PHE A 30 -15.28 -15.57 7.26
C PHE A 30 -15.70 -15.36 8.70
N ILE A 31 -15.29 -16.28 9.56
CA ILE A 31 -15.46 -16.15 11.01
C ILE A 31 -14.08 -15.86 11.60
N GLU A 32 -13.94 -14.65 12.13
CA GLU A 32 -12.78 -14.22 12.91
C GLU A 32 -12.84 -14.80 14.31
N LEU A 33 -11.73 -15.41 14.73
CA LEU A 33 -11.51 -15.88 16.09
C LEU A 33 -10.40 -15.05 16.73
N ASP A 34 -10.66 -14.48 17.90
CA ASP A 34 -9.67 -13.80 18.73
C ASP A 34 -9.15 -14.75 19.82
N SER A 35 -7.83 -14.93 19.84
CA SER A 35 -7.15 -15.79 20.82
C SER A 35 -7.42 -15.40 22.28
N PHE A 36 -7.83 -14.17 22.56
CA PHE A 36 -8.16 -13.67 23.89
C PHE A 36 -9.60 -13.95 24.33
N THR A 37 -10.54 -14.11 23.39
CA THR A 37 -11.96 -14.33 23.69
C THR A 37 -12.40 -15.77 23.44
N ILE A 38 -11.63 -16.54 22.67
CA ILE A 38 -11.95 -17.93 22.34
C ILE A 38 -12.06 -18.81 23.60
N THR A 39 -13.16 -19.56 23.70
CA THR A 39 -13.51 -20.39 24.84
C THR A 39 -12.79 -21.75 24.83
N LYS A 40 -12.83 -22.44 25.98
CA LYS A 40 -12.26 -23.78 26.09
C LYS A 40 -12.94 -24.80 25.18
N ASP A 41 -14.23 -24.65 24.93
CA ASP A 41 -15.03 -25.58 24.14
C ASP A 41 -14.79 -25.37 22.64
N GLU A 42 -14.73 -24.13 22.18
CA GLU A 42 -14.29 -23.77 20.82
C GLU A 42 -12.90 -24.33 20.51
N VAL A 43 -11.95 -24.20 21.44
CA VAL A 43 -10.61 -24.78 21.26
C VAL A 43 -10.63 -26.31 21.23
N GLN A 44 -11.47 -26.95 22.04
CA GLN A 44 -11.64 -28.40 21.95
C GLN A 44 -12.24 -28.79 20.61
N TYR A 45 -13.18 -28.00 20.09
CA TYR A 45 -13.76 -28.18 18.77
C TYR A 45 -12.69 -28.06 17.68
N ILE A 46 -11.90 -26.99 17.65
CA ILE A 46 -10.77 -26.80 16.71
C ILE A 46 -9.79 -27.97 16.72
N ARG A 47 -9.54 -28.57 17.90
CA ARG A 47 -8.61 -29.70 18.05
C ARG A 47 -9.21 -31.05 17.66
N ARG A 48 -10.51 -31.24 17.83
CA ARG A 48 -11.22 -32.52 17.58
C ARG A 48 -11.73 -32.62 16.15
N PHE A 49 -12.27 -31.52 15.64
CA PHE A 49 -12.59 -31.40 14.24
C PHE A 49 -11.28 -31.33 13.47
N LYS A 50 -11.22 -31.99 12.31
CA LYS A 50 -10.30 -31.60 11.25
C LYS A 50 -10.73 -30.20 10.76
N ALA A 51 -10.60 -29.17 11.60
CA ALA A 51 -10.57 -27.80 11.15
C ALA A 51 -9.27 -27.68 10.36
N GLU A 52 -9.34 -28.17 9.12
CA GLU A 52 -8.39 -27.92 8.05
C GLU A 52 -8.39 -26.40 7.74
N ASP A 53 -9.36 -25.66 8.28
CA ASP A 53 -9.69 -24.27 7.93
C ASP A 53 -9.29 -23.19 8.95
N LEU A 54 -8.55 -23.48 10.04
CA LEU A 54 -7.99 -22.38 10.84
C LEU A 54 -6.78 -21.81 10.10
N LEU A 55 -6.98 -20.78 9.28
CA LEU A 55 -5.99 -20.31 8.32
C LEU A 55 -5.35 -18.99 8.79
N CYS A 56 -4.05 -18.83 8.52
CA CYS A 56 -3.40 -17.51 8.49
C CYS A 56 -4.04 -16.78 7.29
N PRO A 57 -4.66 -15.60 7.48
CA PRO A 57 -5.30 -14.88 6.36
C PRO A 57 -4.28 -14.43 5.31
N ILE A 58 -2.99 -14.41 5.67
CA ILE A 58 -1.93 -13.91 4.81
C ILE A 58 -1.28 -15.02 3.98
N CYS A 59 -0.96 -16.17 4.59
CA CYS A 59 -0.28 -17.26 3.89
C CYS A 59 -1.15 -18.50 3.65
N GLU A 60 -2.41 -18.49 4.09
CA GLU A 60 -3.36 -19.61 4.02
C GLU A 60 -2.86 -20.90 4.67
N HIS A 61 -1.75 -20.87 5.41
CA HIS A 61 -1.30 -22.02 6.17
C HIS A 61 -2.11 -22.18 7.45
N ARG A 62 -2.22 -23.44 7.87
CA ARG A 62 -2.89 -23.82 9.10
C ARG A 62 -2.23 -23.21 10.33
N LEU A 63 -3.05 -22.57 11.15
CA LEU A 63 -2.73 -22.10 12.48
C LEU A 63 -3.09 -23.14 13.54
N VAL A 64 -2.39 -23.06 14.67
CA VAL A 64 -2.69 -23.81 15.88
C VAL A 64 -2.85 -22.85 17.03
N TYR A 65 -3.82 -23.14 17.91
CA TYR A 65 -4.04 -22.36 19.10
C TYR A 65 -3.16 -22.82 20.27
N ASN A 66 -2.34 -21.91 20.79
CA ASN A 66 -1.62 -22.03 22.04
C ASN A 66 -2.41 -21.37 23.17
N ARG A 67 -2.78 -22.16 24.19
CA ARG A 67 -3.48 -21.66 25.38
C ARG A 67 -2.60 -20.75 26.24
N GLY A 68 -1.28 -20.76 26.08
CA GLY A 68 -0.37 -19.94 26.88
C GLY A 68 -0.10 -20.48 28.28
N TYR A 69 -0.50 -21.72 28.59
CA TYR A 69 -0.25 -22.36 29.89
C TYR A 69 0.66 -23.58 29.76
N GLN A 70 1.53 -23.77 30.74
CA GLN A 70 2.26 -25.02 30.95
C GLN A 70 1.66 -25.71 32.16
N LYS A 71 1.44 -27.02 32.06
CA LYS A 71 1.12 -27.82 33.24
C LYS A 71 2.44 -28.20 33.91
N ASP A 72 2.55 -27.93 35.20
CA ASP A 72 3.65 -28.47 35.99
C ASP A 72 3.46 -29.98 36.27
N VAL A 73 4.45 -30.58 36.93
CA VAL A 73 4.50 -32.02 37.25
C VAL A 73 3.35 -32.44 38.17
N GLU A 74 2.74 -31.50 38.89
CA GLU A 74 1.61 -31.70 39.81
C GLU A 74 0.26 -31.44 39.13
N GLY A 75 0.27 -31.05 37.84
CA GLY A 75 -0.92 -30.81 37.04
C GLY A 75 -1.54 -29.42 37.19
N GLN A 76 -0.90 -28.50 37.93
CA GLN A 76 -1.30 -27.11 38.01
C GLN A 76 -0.95 -26.39 36.70
N ALA A 77 -1.92 -25.65 36.17
CA ALA A 77 -1.75 -24.89 34.93
C ALA A 77 -1.27 -23.48 35.26
N THR A 78 0.00 -23.19 34.96
CA THR A 78 0.59 -21.85 35.12
C THR A 78 0.59 -21.12 33.78
N ALA A 79 0.11 -19.88 33.75
CA ALA A 79 0.18 -19.04 32.56
C ALA A 79 1.65 -18.67 32.31
N ILE A 80 2.23 -19.18 31.22
CA ILE A 80 3.62 -18.91 30.84
C ILE A 80 3.73 -17.92 29.68
N ARG A 81 2.67 -17.79 28.86
CA ARG A 81 2.58 -16.86 27.72
C ARG A 81 1.14 -16.41 27.52
N ARG A 82 0.95 -15.33 26.76
CA ARG A 82 -0.39 -14.95 26.31
C ARG A 82 -0.94 -15.99 25.34
N PRO A 83 -2.25 -16.30 25.38
CA PRO A 83 -2.88 -17.10 24.34
C PRO A 83 -2.62 -16.50 22.96
N SER A 84 -2.43 -17.34 21.96
CA SER A 84 -2.13 -16.90 20.60
C SER A 84 -2.37 -18.01 19.60
N PHE A 85 -2.55 -17.62 18.34
CA PHE A 85 -2.40 -18.53 17.22
C PHE A 85 -0.95 -18.55 16.76
N TYR A 86 -0.49 -19.69 16.25
CA TYR A 86 0.87 -19.83 15.72
C TYR A 86 0.92 -20.89 14.62
N HIS A 87 1.93 -20.78 13.76
CA HIS A 87 2.19 -21.76 12.72
C HIS A 87 2.97 -22.93 13.31
N LEU A 88 2.57 -24.16 13.01
CA LEU A 88 3.32 -25.34 13.45
C LEU A 88 4.73 -25.41 12.86
N ASN A 89 4.87 -25.05 11.57
CA ASN A 89 6.09 -25.28 10.79
C ASN A 89 6.54 -24.05 9.96
N ASN A 90 6.00 -22.86 10.24
CA ASN A 90 6.31 -21.66 9.45
C ASN A 90 6.72 -20.50 10.37
N GLU A 91 8.01 -20.22 10.45
CA GLU A 91 8.55 -19.11 11.25
C GLU A 91 8.33 -17.74 10.58
N SER A 92 7.83 -17.71 9.34
CA SER A 92 7.67 -16.51 8.51
C SER A 92 6.22 -16.31 8.02
N CYS A 93 5.21 -16.37 8.91
CA CYS A 93 3.94 -15.65 8.66
C CYS A 93 3.91 -14.38 9.51
N PHE A 94 3.15 -13.41 9.05
CA PHE A 94 3.19 -12.02 9.47
C PHE A 94 2.19 -11.75 10.60
N GLU A 95 2.30 -10.58 11.21
CA GLU A 95 1.32 -10.04 12.14
C GLU A 95 0.26 -9.25 11.36
N SER A 96 -1.00 -9.32 11.77
CA SER A 96 -2.06 -8.52 11.17
C SER A 96 -2.98 -8.00 12.26
N GLU A 97 -3.47 -6.78 12.05
CA GLU A 97 -4.38 -6.11 12.98
C GLU A 97 -5.84 -6.52 12.72
N SER A 98 -6.19 -6.87 11.47
CA SER A 98 -7.52 -7.34 11.05
C SER A 98 -7.43 -8.24 9.81
N LEU A 99 -8.54 -8.87 9.42
CA LEU A 99 -8.64 -9.69 8.20
C LEU A 99 -8.34 -8.86 6.97
N ALA A 100 -8.99 -7.70 6.88
CA ALA A 100 -8.86 -6.79 5.77
C ALA A 100 -7.43 -6.26 5.65
N HIS A 101 -6.77 -5.95 6.78
CA HIS A 101 -5.35 -5.58 6.82
C HIS A 101 -4.45 -6.70 6.29
N ALA A 102 -4.61 -7.92 6.81
CA ALA A 102 -3.88 -9.10 6.35
C ALA A 102 -4.04 -9.35 4.84
N MET A 103 -5.28 -9.40 4.38
CA MET A 103 -5.61 -9.73 3.00
C MET A 103 -5.18 -8.63 2.04
N THR A 104 -5.22 -7.36 2.46
CA THR A 104 -4.72 -6.24 1.66
C THR A 104 -3.22 -6.30 1.51
N LYS A 105 -2.47 -6.58 2.59
CA LYS A 105 -1.01 -6.78 2.50
C LYS A 105 -0.65 -7.91 1.54
N ARG A 106 -1.36 -9.04 1.62
CA ARG A 106 -1.20 -10.15 0.67
C ARG A 106 -1.48 -9.74 -0.77
N PHE A 107 -2.61 -9.06 -1.00
CA PHE A 107 -2.97 -8.57 -2.33
C PHE A 107 -1.87 -7.67 -2.92
N LEU A 108 -1.33 -6.74 -2.13
CA LEU A 108 -0.22 -5.87 -2.55
C LEU A 108 1.06 -6.67 -2.83
N PHE A 109 1.35 -7.67 -2.00
CA PHE A 109 2.48 -8.57 -2.17
C PHE A 109 2.40 -9.32 -3.50
N GLU A 110 1.27 -9.95 -3.78
CA GLU A 110 1.01 -10.66 -5.04
C GLU A 110 1.17 -9.72 -6.23
N LYS A 111 0.60 -8.51 -6.18
CA LYS A 111 0.67 -7.53 -7.29
C LYS A 111 2.08 -7.02 -7.55
N LEU A 112 2.86 -6.77 -6.50
CA LEU A 112 4.25 -6.35 -6.63
C LEU A 112 5.15 -7.51 -7.11
N GLN A 113 4.90 -8.75 -6.66
CA GLN A 113 5.61 -9.93 -7.17
C GLN A 113 5.32 -10.21 -8.63
N GLU A 114 4.05 -10.12 -9.05
CA GLU A 114 3.63 -10.23 -10.46
C GLU A 114 4.35 -9.21 -11.33
N ALA A 115 4.62 -8.00 -10.81
CA ALA A 115 5.40 -6.96 -11.47
C ALA A 115 6.93 -7.16 -11.41
N GLY A 116 7.41 -8.26 -10.82
CA GLY A 116 8.81 -8.65 -10.80
C GLY A 116 9.63 -8.13 -9.62
N TYR A 117 8.99 -7.60 -8.58
CA TYR A 117 9.67 -7.15 -7.36
C TYR A 117 9.89 -8.31 -6.39
N GLU A 118 11.03 -8.28 -5.68
CA GLU A 118 11.15 -9.07 -4.46
C GLU A 118 10.45 -8.31 -3.34
N VAL A 119 9.40 -8.89 -2.77
CA VAL A 119 8.64 -8.24 -1.72
C VAL A 119 9.01 -8.87 -0.38
N ARG A 120 9.24 -8.03 0.62
CA ARG A 120 9.40 -8.45 2.01
C ARG A 120 8.39 -7.75 2.87
N GLU A 121 7.72 -8.53 3.69
CA GLU A 121 6.74 -8.04 4.63
C GLU A 121 7.42 -7.76 5.97
N GLU A 122 6.91 -6.76 6.69
CA GLU A 122 7.36 -6.44 8.05
C GLU A 122 8.88 -6.23 8.17
N HIS A 123 9.51 -5.74 7.10
CA HIS A 123 10.94 -5.54 7.07
C HIS A 123 11.31 -4.41 8.05
N ARG A 124 12.19 -4.73 9.00
CA ARG A 124 12.68 -3.77 9.98
C ARG A 124 13.86 -3.02 9.39
N HIS A 125 13.64 -1.76 9.04
CA HIS A 125 14.69 -0.84 8.65
C HIS A 125 15.31 -0.23 9.90
N LEU A 126 16.63 -0.24 9.99
CA LEU A 126 17.34 0.50 11.02
C LEU A 126 17.57 1.91 10.51
N ILE A 127 16.81 2.87 11.00
CA ILE A 127 16.91 4.28 10.61
C ILE A 127 17.23 5.09 11.87
N HIS A 128 18.37 5.79 11.87
CA HIS A 128 18.88 6.54 13.02
C HIS A 128 18.86 5.76 14.36
N GLY A 129 19.20 4.46 14.30
CA GLY A 129 19.23 3.58 15.48
C GLY A 129 17.85 3.08 15.95
N LYS A 130 16.75 3.50 15.32
CA LYS A 130 15.39 3.00 15.57
C LYS A 130 15.02 1.96 14.51
N ARG A 131 14.34 0.90 14.93
CA ARG A 131 13.79 -0.11 14.00
C ARG A 131 12.39 0.32 13.59
N ILE A 132 12.23 0.67 12.32
CA ILE A 132 10.94 1.03 11.71
C ILE A 132 10.49 -0.14 10.85
N ARG A 133 9.23 -0.55 11.01
CA ARG A 133 8.64 -1.68 10.31
C ARG A 133 7.63 -1.15 9.29
N ALA A 134 7.88 -1.40 8.01
CA ALA A 134 6.88 -1.19 6.96
C ALA A 134 5.95 -2.39 6.87
N ASP A 135 4.69 -2.19 6.49
CA ASP A 135 3.78 -3.28 6.19
C ASP A 135 4.24 -4.08 4.96
N VAL A 136 4.54 -3.39 3.85
CA VAL A 136 5.05 -3.99 2.62
C VAL A 136 6.29 -3.23 2.14
N ALA A 137 7.36 -3.95 1.80
CA ALA A 137 8.60 -3.37 1.27
C ALA A 137 8.97 -4.04 -0.06
N ALA A 138 9.09 -3.26 -1.13
CA ALA A 138 9.37 -3.75 -2.48
C ALA A 138 10.83 -3.49 -2.88
N PHE A 139 11.54 -4.54 -3.27
CA PHE A 139 12.95 -4.52 -3.64
C PHE A 139 13.14 -4.83 -5.12
N THR A 140 14.16 -4.21 -5.72
CA THR A 140 14.70 -4.57 -7.03
C THR A 140 16.11 -5.14 -6.90
N GLY A 141 16.55 -5.86 -7.93
CA GLY A 141 17.89 -6.41 -8.03
C GLY A 141 17.99 -7.89 -7.62
N SER A 142 19.21 -8.42 -7.66
CA SER A 142 19.48 -9.83 -7.28
C SER A 142 19.57 -9.97 -5.76
N SER A 143 19.43 -11.20 -5.24
CA SER A 143 19.56 -11.53 -3.81
C SER A 143 20.85 -11.03 -3.14
N ILE A 144 21.91 -10.74 -3.92
CA ILE A 144 23.21 -10.25 -3.44
C ILE A 144 23.29 -8.72 -3.42
N LYS A 145 22.52 -8.03 -4.27
CA LYS A 145 22.46 -6.56 -4.37
C LYS A 145 21.00 -6.11 -4.51
N GLN A 146 20.29 -6.17 -3.40
CA GLN A 146 18.91 -5.71 -3.33
C GLN A 146 18.89 -4.22 -3.02
N ARG A 147 17.99 -3.51 -3.69
CA ARG A 147 17.71 -2.10 -3.43
C ARG A 147 16.24 -1.95 -3.09
N LEU A 148 15.94 -1.40 -1.92
CA LEU A 148 14.57 -1.03 -1.59
C LEU A 148 14.12 0.08 -2.54
N ARG A 149 12.91 -0.05 -3.11
CA ARG A 149 12.34 0.92 -4.05
C ARG A 149 11.15 1.66 -3.48
N LEU A 150 10.34 0.99 -2.68
CA LEU A 150 9.09 1.52 -2.14
C LEU A 150 8.77 0.83 -0.82
N VAL A 151 8.20 1.59 0.10
CA VAL A 151 7.49 1.05 1.26
C VAL A 151 6.03 1.45 1.19
N VAL A 152 5.15 0.54 1.57
CA VAL A 152 3.71 0.74 1.64
C VAL A 152 3.26 0.52 3.08
N GLU A 153 2.44 1.43 3.58
CA GLU A 153 1.80 1.39 4.89
C GLU A 153 0.29 1.25 4.70
N VAL A 154 -0.32 0.23 5.32
CA VAL A 154 -1.76 -0.04 5.22
C VAL A 154 -2.41 0.39 6.52
N GLN A 155 -3.36 1.33 6.43
CA GLN A 155 -3.98 1.95 7.59
C GLN A 155 -5.47 1.62 7.65
N SER A 156 -5.87 0.96 8.74
CA SER A 156 -7.27 0.63 9.07
C SER A 156 -7.92 1.60 10.05
N SER A 157 -7.14 2.43 10.75
CA SER A 157 -7.65 3.31 11.81
C SER A 157 -6.95 4.67 11.82
N ASN A 158 -7.47 5.65 12.56
CA ASN A 158 -6.85 6.96 12.62
C ASN A 158 -5.46 6.88 13.30
N ILE A 159 -4.44 7.43 12.66
CA ILE A 159 -3.07 7.49 13.14
C ILE A 159 -2.71 8.94 13.46
N TYR A 160 -1.92 9.19 14.50
CA TYR A 160 -1.50 10.56 14.79
C TYR A 160 -0.63 11.12 13.65
N PRO A 161 -0.92 12.34 13.14
CA PRO A 161 -0.13 13.00 12.11
C PRO A 161 1.38 13.02 12.39
N SER A 162 1.78 13.23 13.65
CA SER A 162 3.19 13.20 14.06
C SER A 162 3.85 11.83 13.90
N THR A 163 3.09 10.74 14.05
CA THR A 163 3.60 9.38 13.81
C THR A 163 3.74 9.12 12.32
N MET A 164 2.80 9.58 11.50
CA MET A 164 2.92 9.53 10.06
C MET A 164 4.15 10.31 9.56
N ALA A 165 4.32 11.55 10.03
CA ALA A 165 5.46 12.39 9.68
C ALA A 165 6.80 11.70 9.97
N LYS A 166 6.95 11.15 11.18
CA LYS A 166 8.14 10.41 11.61
C LYS A 166 8.45 9.22 10.72
N ARG A 167 7.42 8.48 10.26
CA ARG A 167 7.62 7.34 9.36
C ARG A 167 8.04 7.79 7.97
N VAL A 168 7.29 8.71 7.37
CA VAL A 168 7.59 9.25 6.03
C VAL A 168 9.00 9.84 5.98
N ASN A 169 9.36 10.66 6.97
CA ASN A 169 10.69 11.30 7.03
C ASN A 169 11.83 10.31 7.21
N ALA A 170 11.60 9.24 7.97
CA ALA A 170 12.61 8.21 8.14
C ALA A 170 12.96 7.53 6.81
N TYR A 171 11.95 7.23 5.99
CA TYR A 171 12.16 6.68 4.65
C TYR A 171 12.68 7.73 3.66
N TYR A 172 12.26 8.99 3.80
CA TYR A 172 12.79 10.10 3.01
C TYR A 172 14.31 10.24 3.14
N GLY A 173 14.86 10.09 4.35
CA GLY A 173 16.30 10.15 4.60
C GLY A 173 17.13 9.12 3.83
N GLU A 174 16.49 8.05 3.36
CA GLU A 174 17.09 6.98 2.54
C GLU A 174 16.69 7.10 1.04
N GLY A 175 16.00 8.18 0.66
CA GLY A 175 15.50 8.42 -0.70
C GLY A 175 14.36 7.47 -1.10
N LEU A 176 13.56 7.01 -0.14
CA LEU A 176 12.51 6.01 -0.33
C LEU A 176 11.11 6.62 -0.21
N PRO A 177 10.26 6.51 -1.23
CA PRO A 177 8.86 6.94 -1.13
C PRO A 177 8.07 6.02 -0.18
N THR A 178 7.11 6.61 0.51
CA THR A 178 6.15 5.90 1.38
C THR A 178 4.76 6.03 0.79
N ALA A 179 4.16 4.93 0.34
CA ALA A 179 2.77 4.89 -0.11
C ALA A 179 1.84 4.57 1.06
N TRP A 180 0.74 5.30 1.16
CA TRP A 180 -0.30 5.06 2.16
C TRP A 180 -1.54 4.48 1.50
N ILE A 181 -2.03 3.36 2.04
CA ILE A 181 -3.27 2.72 1.62
C ILE A 181 -4.25 2.75 2.78
N ILE A 182 -5.46 3.25 2.53
CA ILE A 182 -6.54 3.31 3.52
C ILE A 182 -7.52 2.17 3.29
N LEU A 183 -7.83 1.40 4.34
CA LEU A 183 -8.93 0.44 4.32
C LEU A 183 -10.24 1.18 4.62
N LEU A 184 -11.01 1.49 3.57
CA LEU A 184 -12.13 2.43 3.64
C LEU A 184 -13.20 2.00 4.65
N ASP A 185 -13.55 0.71 4.69
CA ASP A 185 -14.61 0.18 5.55
C ASP A 185 -14.22 0.09 7.03
N ASP A 186 -12.92 0.01 7.34
CA ASP A 186 -12.39 0.06 8.71
C ASP A 186 -12.16 1.51 9.17
N PHE A 187 -11.72 2.36 8.24
CA PHE A 187 -11.22 3.69 8.56
C PHE A 187 -12.32 4.74 8.74
N PHE A 188 -13.45 4.59 8.03
CA PHE A 188 -14.60 5.49 8.12
C PHE A 188 -15.82 4.80 8.72
N ASP A 189 -16.68 5.55 9.39
CA ASP A 189 -17.96 5.02 9.89
C ASP A 189 -18.94 4.73 8.73
N GLY A 190 -18.74 5.40 7.59
CA GLY A 190 -19.41 5.12 6.32
C GLY A 190 -18.86 6.00 5.18
N TYR A 191 -19.07 5.60 3.93
CA TYR A 191 -18.70 6.39 2.76
C TYR A 191 -19.59 6.06 1.56
N THR A 192 -19.62 6.93 0.56
CA THR A 192 -20.35 6.74 -0.71
C THR A 192 -19.41 6.75 -1.91
N GLY A 193 -19.93 6.59 -3.12
CA GLY A 193 -19.16 6.74 -4.35
C GLY A 193 -18.43 5.48 -4.83
N ALA A 194 -18.25 4.44 -4.01
CA ALA A 194 -17.67 3.17 -4.49
C ALA A 194 -18.65 2.29 -5.30
N ARG A 195 -19.91 2.70 -5.40
CA ARG A 195 -20.99 2.03 -6.13
C ARG A 195 -21.79 3.05 -6.92
N LYS A 196 -22.39 2.61 -8.02
CA LYS A 196 -23.32 3.39 -8.84
C LYS A 196 -24.69 2.72 -8.86
N GLU A 197 -25.72 3.53 -8.99
CA GLU A 197 -27.09 3.07 -9.18
C GLU A 197 -27.33 2.76 -10.66
N VAL A 198 -27.81 1.56 -10.96
CA VAL A 198 -28.13 1.10 -12.32
C VAL A 198 -29.54 0.50 -12.31
N PHE A 199 -30.33 0.77 -13.34
CA PHE A 199 -31.64 0.15 -13.49
C PHE A 199 -31.48 -1.28 -14.01
N ASP A 200 -31.86 -2.26 -13.20
CA ASP A 200 -31.90 -3.67 -13.60
C ASP A 200 -33.24 -3.94 -14.31
N THR A 201 -33.17 -4.23 -15.61
CA THR A 201 -34.35 -4.47 -16.44
C THR A 201 -35.06 -5.78 -16.13
N ASP A 202 -34.34 -6.76 -15.57
CA ASP A 202 -34.89 -8.08 -15.25
C ASP A 202 -35.65 -8.04 -13.91
N LEU A 203 -35.14 -7.26 -12.95
CA LEU A 203 -35.79 -7.03 -11.66
C LEU A 203 -36.81 -5.89 -11.69
N GLY A 204 -36.70 -4.96 -12.65
CA GLY A 204 -37.57 -3.79 -12.78
C GLY A 204 -37.33 -2.74 -11.68
N GLU A 205 -36.15 -2.75 -11.06
CA GLU A 205 -35.77 -1.85 -9.97
C GLU A 205 -34.34 -1.32 -10.13
N PHE A 206 -34.01 -0.26 -9.40
CA PHE A 206 -32.65 0.25 -9.33
C PHE A 206 -31.83 -0.57 -8.32
N VAL A 207 -30.64 -1.00 -8.74
CA VAL A 207 -29.68 -1.76 -7.93
C VAL A 207 -28.35 -1.00 -7.85
N PHE A 208 -27.64 -1.19 -6.74
CA PHE A 208 -26.30 -0.64 -6.57
C PHE A 208 -25.26 -1.66 -7.00
N VAL A 209 -24.49 -1.34 -8.03
CA VAL A 209 -23.36 -2.15 -8.51
C VAL A 209 -22.04 -1.45 -8.19
N PRO A 210 -20.93 -2.20 -7.99
CA PRO A 210 -19.61 -1.59 -7.86
C PRO A 210 -19.27 -0.68 -9.04
N LEU A 211 -18.45 0.35 -8.80
CA LEU A 211 -17.84 1.10 -9.90
C LEU A 211 -16.94 0.19 -10.75
N GLU A 212 -17.03 0.33 -12.07
CA GLU A 212 -16.12 -0.34 -13.01
C GLU A 212 -14.76 0.36 -13.05
N ALA A 213 -13.72 -0.36 -13.46
CA ALA A 213 -12.39 0.23 -13.58
C ALA A 213 -12.36 1.40 -14.58
N GLY A 214 -11.84 2.54 -14.14
CA GLY A 214 -11.82 3.82 -14.87
C GLY A 214 -13.07 4.67 -14.67
N GLU A 215 -14.11 4.18 -14.00
CA GLU A 215 -15.28 4.99 -13.66
C GLU A 215 -15.02 5.82 -12.40
N GLU A 216 -15.75 6.93 -12.36
CA GLU A 216 -15.66 7.93 -11.31
C GLU A 216 -17.03 8.24 -10.70
N SER A 217 -17.02 8.58 -9.42
CA SER A 217 -18.19 9.09 -8.71
C SER A 217 -17.77 10.18 -7.72
N VAL A 218 -18.76 10.97 -7.29
CA VAL A 218 -18.62 11.79 -6.09
C VAL A 218 -18.41 10.87 -4.89
N PHE A 219 -17.43 11.21 -4.05
CA PHE A 219 -17.10 10.51 -2.83
C PHE A 219 -17.41 11.39 -1.63
N THR A 220 -18.19 10.86 -0.70
CA THR A 220 -18.47 11.51 0.58
C THR A 220 -18.18 10.55 1.71
N VAL A 221 -17.62 11.08 2.79
CA VAL A 221 -17.31 10.33 4.01
C VAL A 221 -18.27 10.72 5.12
N GLN A 222 -18.66 9.74 5.94
CA GLN A 222 -19.46 9.92 7.14
C GLN A 222 -18.63 9.52 8.35
N GLY A 223 -18.79 10.26 9.46
CA GLY A 223 -18.19 9.90 10.74
C GLY A 223 -16.94 10.69 11.11
N LYS A 224 -16.05 10.04 11.87
CA LYS A 224 -14.93 10.66 12.61
C LYS A 224 -14.03 11.57 11.75
N ASP A 225 -13.78 12.76 12.28
CA ASP A 225 -12.70 13.63 11.81
C ASP A 225 -11.37 12.85 11.77
N SER A 226 -10.75 12.84 10.60
CA SER A 226 -9.51 12.13 10.34
C SER A 226 -8.44 13.08 9.82
N LYS A 227 -7.67 13.63 10.76
CA LYS A 227 -6.48 14.42 10.47
C LYS A 227 -5.46 13.64 9.64
N ALA A 228 -5.35 12.32 9.84
CA ALA A 228 -4.48 11.47 9.03
C ALA A 228 -4.89 11.47 7.55
N PHE A 229 -6.18 11.32 7.28
CA PHE A 229 -6.69 11.32 5.90
C PHE A 229 -6.47 12.66 5.21
N LEU A 230 -6.80 13.77 5.89
CA LEU A 230 -6.53 15.11 5.37
C LEU A 230 -5.04 15.34 5.15
N MET A 231 -4.19 14.87 6.08
CA MET A 231 -2.74 14.97 5.93
C MET A 231 -2.27 14.20 4.70
N ILE A 232 -2.72 12.96 4.45
CA ILE A 232 -2.36 12.21 3.22
C ILE A 232 -2.80 12.97 1.99
N MET A 233 -4.03 13.48 1.97
CA MET A 233 -4.56 14.26 0.86
C MET A 233 -3.75 15.55 0.63
N ASP A 234 -3.37 16.27 1.68
CA ASP A 234 -2.56 17.49 1.60
C ASP A 234 -1.13 17.23 1.12
N MET A 235 -0.56 16.08 1.50
CA MET A 235 0.80 15.69 1.12
C MET A 235 0.87 15.25 -0.34
N TYR A 236 0.02 14.30 -0.71
CA TYR A 236 0.14 13.58 -1.98
C TYR A 236 -0.81 14.12 -3.06
N GLY A 237 -1.84 14.88 -2.68
CA GLY A 237 -2.93 15.31 -3.58
C GLY A 237 -3.95 14.20 -3.88
N TYR A 238 -3.71 12.99 -3.38
CA TYR A 238 -4.60 11.84 -3.54
C TYR A 238 -4.46 10.87 -2.36
N VAL A 239 -5.43 9.96 -2.23
CA VAL A 239 -5.41 8.82 -1.32
C VAL A 239 -5.69 7.55 -2.10
N ILE A 240 -4.93 6.48 -1.84
CA ILE A 240 -5.24 5.14 -2.34
C ILE A 240 -6.15 4.46 -1.30
N GLY A 241 -7.37 4.15 -1.69
CA GLY A 241 -8.35 3.46 -0.85
C GLY A 241 -8.57 2.02 -1.32
N ILE A 242 -8.76 1.09 -0.40
CA ILE A 242 -9.21 -0.27 -0.70
C ILE A 242 -10.42 -0.59 0.19
N ASN A 243 -11.44 -1.20 -0.38
CA ASN A 243 -12.59 -1.69 0.38
C ASN A 243 -12.56 -3.22 0.58
N TYR A 244 -13.48 -3.75 1.38
CA TYR A 244 -13.57 -5.18 1.71
C TYR A 244 -13.87 -6.06 0.50
N THR A 245 -14.50 -5.53 -0.55
CA THR A 245 -14.66 -6.26 -1.81
C THR A 245 -13.35 -6.40 -2.59
N GLY A 246 -12.25 -5.80 -2.11
CA GLY A 246 -10.94 -5.79 -2.77
C GLY A 246 -10.84 -4.76 -3.88
N ASN A 247 -11.81 -3.84 -3.97
CA ASN A 247 -11.79 -2.77 -4.94
C ASN A 247 -10.84 -1.65 -4.49
N VAL A 248 -9.90 -1.32 -5.35
CA VAL A 248 -8.88 -0.26 -5.23
C VAL A 248 -9.37 1.02 -5.89
N PHE A 249 -9.19 2.13 -5.19
CA PHE A 249 -9.66 3.44 -5.61
C PHE A 249 -8.58 4.50 -5.47
N LEU A 250 -8.61 5.47 -6.38
CA LEU A 250 -7.93 6.75 -6.23
C LEU A 250 -8.96 7.77 -5.76
N ILE A 251 -8.74 8.36 -4.60
CA ILE A 251 -9.59 9.43 -4.06
C ILE A 251 -8.81 10.73 -4.16
N ARG A 252 -9.44 11.77 -4.68
CA ARG A 252 -8.83 13.10 -4.86
C ARG A 252 -9.82 14.19 -4.49
N ARG A 253 -9.31 15.38 -4.19
CA ARG A 253 -10.16 16.58 -4.07
C ARG A 253 -10.73 16.93 -5.43
N ASP A 254 -12.00 17.29 -5.44
CA ASP A 254 -12.58 17.97 -6.57
C ASP A 254 -11.92 19.36 -6.70
N PRO A 255 -11.53 19.81 -7.90
CA PRO A 255 -10.96 21.15 -8.09
C PRO A 255 -11.85 22.28 -7.53
N ASP A 256 -13.16 22.11 -7.54
CA ASP A 256 -14.11 23.10 -7.03
C ASP A 256 -14.07 23.21 -5.49
N ASN A 257 -13.48 22.24 -4.80
CA ASN A 257 -13.35 22.22 -3.35
C ASN A 257 -12.54 23.41 -2.80
N GLU A 258 -11.48 23.81 -3.52
CA GLU A 258 -10.56 24.86 -3.04
C GLU A 258 -11.26 26.23 -2.93
N ALA A 259 -12.30 26.47 -3.72
CA ALA A 259 -13.12 27.69 -3.64
C ALA A 259 -13.81 27.85 -2.27
N TYR A 260 -14.08 26.74 -1.57
CA TYR A 260 -14.69 26.71 -0.24
C TYR A 260 -13.65 26.56 0.87
N ARG A 261 -12.65 25.71 0.64
CA ARG A 261 -11.59 25.39 1.61
C ARG A 261 -10.72 26.60 1.94
N ILE A 262 -10.17 27.28 0.93
CA ILE A 262 -9.22 28.39 1.16
C ILE A 262 -9.86 29.51 2.01
N PRO A 263 -11.06 30.03 1.69
CA PRO A 263 -11.68 31.07 2.53
C PRO A 263 -11.99 30.61 3.96
N ALA A 264 -12.36 29.33 4.17
CA ALA A 264 -12.61 28.79 5.50
C ALA A 264 -11.33 28.75 6.34
N LEU A 265 -10.25 28.25 5.76
CA LEU A 265 -8.93 28.18 6.39
C LEU A 265 -8.36 29.58 6.69
N MET A 266 -8.51 30.54 5.78
CA MET A 266 -8.10 31.94 6.01
C MET A 266 -8.84 32.59 7.18
N ARG A 267 -10.08 32.16 7.44
CA ARG A 267 -10.88 32.60 8.60
C ARG A 267 -10.57 31.81 9.87
N GLY A 268 -9.68 30.83 9.80
CA GLY A 268 -9.34 29.93 10.89
C GLY A 268 -10.52 29.07 11.36
N LEU A 269 -11.44 28.74 10.45
CA LEU A 269 -12.52 27.80 10.69
C LEU A 269 -11.97 26.37 10.64
N PRO A 270 -12.52 25.44 11.45
CA PRO A 270 -12.17 24.03 11.33
C PRO A 270 -12.58 23.51 9.96
N TRP A 271 -11.78 22.58 9.44
CA TRP A 271 -12.01 21.93 8.15
C TRP A 271 -11.69 20.44 8.30
N THR A 272 -12.66 19.60 8.01
CA THR A 272 -12.64 18.16 8.27
C THR A 272 -12.87 17.39 6.96
N PRO A 273 -12.61 16.06 6.92
CA PRO A 273 -12.95 15.26 5.75
C PRO A 273 -14.42 15.38 5.29
N ALA A 274 -15.35 15.70 6.18
CA ALA A 274 -16.76 15.84 5.85
C ALA A 274 -17.09 17.18 5.14
N ASP A 275 -16.21 18.19 5.24
CA ASP A 275 -16.35 19.48 4.58
C ASP A 275 -15.82 19.46 3.14
N GLU A 276 -15.13 18.39 2.77
CA GLU A 276 -14.41 18.26 1.52
C GLU A 276 -15.29 17.66 0.42
N ILE A 277 -15.11 18.15 -0.80
CA ILE A 277 -15.68 17.58 -2.02
C ILE A 277 -14.61 16.70 -2.65
N TYR A 278 -14.90 15.41 -2.78
CA TYR A 278 -13.98 14.43 -3.35
C TYR A 278 -14.56 13.73 -4.58
N GLN A 279 -13.66 13.29 -5.44
CA GLN A 279 -13.91 12.33 -6.50
C GLN A 279 -13.21 11.02 -6.15
N ILE A 280 -13.88 9.90 -6.43
CA ILE A 280 -13.32 8.55 -6.32
C ILE A 280 -13.35 7.86 -7.67
N THR A 281 -12.20 7.36 -8.11
CA THR A 281 -12.05 6.61 -9.36
C THR A 281 -11.63 5.17 -9.05
N ARG A 282 -12.32 4.17 -9.61
CA ARG A 282 -11.91 2.75 -9.46
C ARG A 282 -10.70 2.48 -10.35
N ILE A 283 -9.59 2.01 -9.78
CA ILE A 283 -8.37 1.67 -10.52
C ILE A 283 -8.36 0.16 -10.83
N ALA A 284 -8.07 -0.29 -12.06
CA ALA A 284 -7.98 -1.73 -12.30
C ALA A 284 -6.85 -2.38 -11.48
N ASP A 285 -7.02 -3.64 -11.05
CA ASP A 285 -6.03 -4.33 -10.22
C ASP A 285 -4.63 -4.38 -10.86
N LYS A 286 -4.55 -4.44 -12.20
CA LYS A 286 -3.27 -4.40 -12.95
C LYS A 286 -2.52 -3.07 -12.82
N ASP A 287 -3.23 -1.99 -12.49
CA ASP A 287 -2.69 -0.62 -12.46
C ASP A 287 -2.27 -0.21 -11.03
N ILE A 288 -2.47 -1.07 -10.02
CA ILE A 288 -2.07 -0.78 -8.63
C ILE A 288 -0.56 -0.65 -8.46
N CYS A 289 0.23 -1.60 -8.99
CA CYS A 289 1.69 -1.57 -8.83
C CYS A 289 2.29 -0.31 -9.48
N PRO A 290 1.96 0.04 -10.73
CA PRO A 290 2.38 1.31 -11.30
C PRO A 290 1.94 2.53 -10.46
N THR A 291 0.71 2.56 -9.96
CA THR A 291 0.23 3.65 -9.08
C THR A 291 1.09 3.80 -7.82
N LEU A 292 1.44 2.68 -7.18
CA LEU A 292 2.30 2.66 -6.01
C LEU A 292 3.72 3.15 -6.30
N LEU A 293 4.30 2.78 -7.44
CA LEU A 293 5.65 3.18 -7.82
C LEU A 293 5.78 4.67 -8.19
N MET A 294 4.67 5.31 -8.56
CA MET A 294 4.61 6.75 -8.83
C MET A 294 4.44 7.59 -7.56
N THR A 295 4.40 6.96 -6.39
CA THR A 295 4.31 7.67 -5.11
C THR A 295 5.48 8.66 -4.99
N PRO A 296 5.21 9.94 -4.80
CA PRO A 296 6.26 10.94 -4.71
C PRO A 296 7.08 10.78 -3.43
N LEU A 297 8.37 11.12 -3.54
CA LEU A 297 9.26 11.24 -2.40
C LEU A 297 8.99 12.58 -1.70
N ILE A 298 8.37 12.53 -0.52
CA ILE A 298 7.97 13.72 0.25
C ILE A 298 8.68 13.74 1.60
N GLN A 299 9.09 14.93 2.03
CA GLN A 299 9.53 15.22 3.39
C GLN A 299 8.51 16.10 4.09
N LEU A 300 8.30 15.83 5.38
CA LEU A 300 7.33 16.51 6.22
C LEU A 300 8.04 17.23 7.36
N GLN A 301 7.48 18.34 7.80
CA GLN A 301 7.94 18.97 9.02
C GLN A 301 7.46 18.14 10.22
N GLU A 302 8.41 17.76 11.10
CA GLU A 302 8.07 17.15 12.38
C GLU A 302 7.79 18.28 13.37
N ASP A 303 6.53 18.66 13.55
CA ASP A 303 6.19 19.61 14.60
C ASP A 303 6.28 18.92 15.97
N ASP A 304 7.42 19.10 16.65
CA ASP A 304 7.57 18.75 18.07
C ASP A 304 6.90 19.80 19.01
N THR A 305 6.30 20.87 18.46
CA THR A 305 5.65 21.96 19.20
C THR A 305 4.35 22.46 18.55
N ILE A 306 3.30 21.65 18.48
CA ILE A 306 1.96 22.19 18.23
C ILE A 306 1.40 22.68 19.57
N SER A 307 1.72 23.92 19.93
CA SER A 307 0.82 24.69 20.79
C SER A 307 -0.39 25.08 19.94
N GLU A 308 -1.60 25.09 20.53
CA GLU A 308 -2.87 25.34 19.83
C GLU A 308 -3.00 26.73 19.15
N SER A 309 -1.92 27.51 19.05
CA SER A 309 -1.88 28.84 18.43
C SER A 309 -1.25 28.91 17.04
N ASP A 310 -0.55 27.89 16.54
CA ASP A 310 0.04 27.94 15.19
C ASP A 310 -0.93 27.38 14.15
N LYS A 311 -1.85 28.27 13.75
CA LYS A 311 -2.78 28.06 12.64
C LYS A 311 -2.02 28.11 11.30
N PHE A 312 -2.11 26.99 10.58
CA PHE A 312 -2.26 26.93 9.12
C PHE A 312 -1.29 27.77 8.26
N SER A 313 -0.14 27.19 7.93
CA SER A 313 0.43 27.34 6.59
C SER A 313 0.00 26.12 5.77
N GLY A 314 -1.03 26.29 4.94
CA GLY A 314 -1.38 25.29 3.94
C GLY A 314 -0.21 25.02 2.98
N PRO A 315 -0.24 23.90 2.23
CA PRO A 315 0.76 23.67 1.19
C PRO A 315 0.69 24.83 0.20
N ALA A 316 1.84 25.48 0.01
CA ALA A 316 2.00 26.61 -0.88
C ALA A 316 1.59 26.22 -2.30
N LEU A 317 0.47 26.78 -2.76
CA LEU A 317 0.26 27.03 -4.18
C LEU A 317 1.41 27.91 -4.67
N GLY A 318 1.87 27.66 -5.90
CA GLY A 318 2.98 28.35 -6.55
C GLY A 318 3.11 29.83 -6.19
N GLY A 319 4.34 30.23 -5.90
CA GLY A 319 4.63 31.52 -5.28
C GLY A 319 4.01 32.71 -6.00
N LEU A 320 3.44 33.62 -5.21
CA LEU A 320 3.53 35.08 -5.35
C LEU A 320 3.01 35.70 -4.02
N GLY A 321 3.94 36.19 -3.20
CA GLY A 321 3.83 37.29 -2.20
C GLY A 321 2.63 37.31 -1.22
N LEU A 322 2.81 37.42 0.09
CA LEU A 322 3.61 38.46 0.77
C LEU A 322 3.80 38.09 2.25
N GLY A 323 5.03 38.25 2.78
CA GLY A 323 5.23 38.47 4.22
C GLY A 323 6.37 37.70 4.91
N ASN A 324 7.61 38.03 4.54
CA ASN A 324 8.84 37.98 5.36
C ASN A 324 9.23 36.65 6.06
N HIS A 325 10.21 35.94 5.51
CA HIS A 325 11.57 35.88 6.07
C HIS A 325 12.52 35.19 5.07
N LEU A 326 13.58 35.92 4.70
CA LEU A 326 14.67 35.49 3.83
C LEU A 326 15.58 34.49 4.56
N THR A 327 15.62 33.24 4.09
CA THR A 327 16.86 32.44 4.05
C THR A 327 16.81 31.57 2.80
N GLU A 328 17.74 31.80 1.88
CA GLU A 328 18.05 30.92 0.76
C GLU A 328 18.35 29.52 1.30
N ASN A 329 17.51 28.55 0.96
CA ASN A 329 17.90 27.14 0.98
C ASN A 329 17.45 26.52 -0.35
N GLU A 330 18.39 25.80 -0.93
CA GLU A 330 18.44 25.37 -2.32
C GLU A 330 17.26 24.46 -2.70
N GLY A 331 16.86 24.56 -3.97
CA GLY A 331 15.64 24.01 -4.53
C GLY A 331 15.46 22.51 -4.33
N GLY A 332 14.34 22.15 -3.71
CA GLY A 332 13.74 20.83 -3.91
C GLY A 332 13.22 20.74 -5.34
N GLN A 333 13.88 19.91 -6.15
CA GLN A 333 13.41 19.58 -7.50
C GLN A 333 12.09 18.80 -7.37
N VAL A 334 10.96 19.46 -7.59
CA VAL A 334 9.70 18.76 -7.86
C VAL A 334 9.84 18.17 -9.25
N VAL A 335 10.12 16.86 -9.32
CA VAL A 335 10.06 16.14 -10.58
C VAL A 335 8.58 15.93 -10.90
N GLU A 336 8.09 16.72 -11.84
CA GLU A 336 6.70 16.68 -12.31
C GLU A 336 6.51 15.39 -13.13
N PHE A 337 6.07 14.32 -12.47
CA PHE A 337 5.70 13.08 -13.13
C PHE A 337 4.20 13.12 -13.46
N GLY A 338 3.88 13.40 -14.72
CA GLY A 338 2.50 13.50 -15.20
C GLY A 338 1.77 12.15 -15.18
N ILE A 339 0.91 11.95 -14.19
CA ILE A 339 -0.22 11.03 -14.29
C ILE A 339 -1.25 11.70 -15.21
N ASP A 340 -1.85 10.98 -16.16
CA ASP A 340 -3.01 11.51 -16.90
C ASP A 340 -4.22 11.51 -15.96
N PHE A 341 -4.42 12.65 -15.30
CA PHE A 341 -5.36 12.84 -14.20
C PHE A 341 -6.84 12.80 -14.63
N GLU A 342 -7.16 12.80 -15.93
CA GLU A 342 -8.55 12.69 -16.41
C GLU A 342 -9.03 11.26 -16.66
N SER A 343 -8.13 10.28 -16.87
CA SER A 343 -8.53 8.95 -17.35
C SER A 343 -8.23 7.79 -16.38
N GLY A 344 -7.46 8.02 -15.32
CA GLY A 344 -6.99 6.94 -14.43
C GLY A 344 -6.21 5.84 -15.14
N LYS A 345 -5.80 6.06 -16.40
CA LYS A 345 -5.00 5.13 -17.21
C LYS A 345 -3.60 5.70 -17.36
N LEU A 346 -2.62 4.85 -17.12
CA LEU A 346 -1.26 5.14 -17.55
C LEU A 346 -1.18 5.00 -19.07
N ALA A 347 -0.79 6.07 -19.75
CA ALA A 347 -0.50 6.07 -21.18
C ALA A 347 0.92 6.60 -21.43
N GLY A 348 1.58 6.06 -22.46
CA GLY A 348 2.90 6.50 -22.91
C GLY A 348 4.08 5.74 -22.31
N GLN A 349 5.30 6.18 -22.64
CA GLN A 349 6.55 5.50 -22.29
C GLN A 349 6.78 5.33 -20.77
N VAL A 350 6.20 6.19 -19.93
CA VAL A 350 6.35 6.15 -18.48
C VAL A 350 5.58 4.96 -17.87
N ALA A 351 4.42 4.61 -18.43
CA ALA A 351 3.66 3.41 -18.08
C ALA A 351 4.49 2.14 -18.35
N GLU A 352 5.13 2.08 -19.53
CA GLU A 352 5.97 0.94 -19.94
C GLU A 352 7.25 0.83 -19.10
N GLN A 353 7.80 1.96 -18.63
CA GLN A 353 8.99 1.98 -17.75
C GLN A 353 8.66 1.57 -16.31
N ALA A 354 7.50 1.96 -15.78
CA ALA A 354 7.01 1.49 -14.47
C ALA A 354 6.66 -0.01 -14.48
N LEU A 355 6.25 -0.55 -15.63
CA LEU A 355 5.99 -1.98 -15.85
C LEU A 355 7.26 -2.81 -16.13
N ASN A 356 8.43 -2.17 -16.25
CA ASN A 356 9.68 -2.86 -16.62
C ASN A 356 10.87 -2.42 -15.74
N PRO A 357 11.00 -2.96 -14.52
CA PRO A 357 11.96 -2.49 -13.51
C PRO A 357 13.44 -2.61 -13.92
N ILE A 358 13.77 -3.34 -14.99
CA ILE A 358 15.13 -3.49 -15.52
C ILE A 358 15.66 -2.18 -16.13
N LEU A 359 14.78 -1.26 -16.55
CA LEU A 359 15.19 0.02 -17.16
C LEU A 359 15.46 1.14 -16.15
N LEU A 360 15.01 1.01 -14.90
CA LEU A 360 15.24 2.01 -13.84
C LEU A 360 16.65 1.99 -13.24
N ASP A 361 17.44 0.94 -13.50
CA ASP A 361 18.84 0.86 -13.07
C ASP A 361 19.82 1.38 -14.14
N SER A 362 19.37 1.59 -15.37
CA SER A 362 20.22 2.08 -16.48
C SER A 362 20.19 3.59 -16.68
N ALA A 363 19.20 4.30 -16.14
CA ALA A 363 19.08 5.77 -16.26
C ALA A 363 20.06 6.56 -15.35
N ASN A 364 20.71 5.91 -14.37
CA ASN A 364 21.66 6.56 -13.44
C ASN A 364 23.14 6.28 -13.74
N LEU A 365 23.46 5.75 -14.92
CA LEU A 365 24.84 5.57 -15.40
C LEU A 365 25.01 6.25 -16.77
N GLY A 366 24.81 7.56 -16.82
CA GLY A 366 24.95 8.34 -18.06
C GLY A 366 25.31 9.81 -17.87
N GLY A 367 25.74 10.23 -16.68
CA GLY A 367 26.27 11.58 -16.43
C GLY A 367 27.76 11.68 -16.74
N GLY A 368 28.14 11.43 -18.00
CA GLY A 368 29.51 11.51 -18.48
C GLY A 368 29.68 12.64 -19.48
N THR A 369 30.37 13.69 -19.05
CA THR A 369 30.83 14.82 -19.86
C THR A 369 31.48 14.38 -21.17
N SER A 370 31.03 14.92 -22.31
CA SER A 370 31.93 15.15 -23.45
C SER A 370 31.46 16.32 -24.31
N SER A 371 32.21 17.40 -24.16
CA SER A 371 32.41 18.44 -25.16
C SER A 371 33.02 17.85 -26.43
N SER A 372 32.41 18.09 -27.59
CA SER A 372 33.12 18.24 -28.87
C SER A 372 32.22 18.98 -29.85
N ARG A 373 32.47 20.28 -30.07
CA ARG A 373 33.21 20.81 -31.22
C ARG A 373 32.73 20.27 -32.57
N ALA A 374 32.06 21.17 -33.28
CA ALA A 374 31.82 21.12 -34.71
C ALA A 374 33.13 21.03 -35.51
N SER A 375 33.12 20.19 -36.55
CA SER A 375 33.86 20.44 -37.79
C SER A 375 33.27 19.57 -38.91
N GLU A 376 32.86 20.26 -39.98
CA GLU A 376 32.47 19.75 -41.29
C GLU A 376 33.58 18.91 -41.94
N ALA A 377 33.20 17.89 -42.72
CA ALA A 377 33.90 17.49 -43.95
C ALA A 377 33.09 16.45 -44.76
N THR A 378 32.47 16.93 -45.82
CA THR A 378 32.34 16.35 -47.17
C THR A 378 32.85 14.91 -47.45
N GLY A 379 31.93 14.04 -47.90
CA GLY A 379 31.87 13.55 -49.29
C GLY A 379 32.93 12.59 -49.88
N ARG A 380 32.40 11.47 -50.41
CA ARG A 380 32.83 10.62 -51.57
C ARG A 380 33.64 9.33 -51.35
N GLY A 381 33.08 8.25 -51.91
CA GLY A 381 33.76 7.25 -52.77
C GLY A 381 34.01 5.87 -52.13
N MET A 382 33.24 4.81 -52.42
CA MET A 382 33.23 3.86 -53.56
C MET A 382 34.19 2.63 -53.45
N ALA A 383 33.59 1.44 -53.67
CA ALA A 383 34.13 0.18 -54.23
C ALA A 383 34.79 -0.87 -53.28
N THR A 384 34.17 -2.06 -53.09
CA THR A 384 34.48 -3.44 -53.62
C THR A 384 35.64 -4.14 -52.87
N GLU A 385 35.67 -5.42 -52.44
CA GLU A 385 35.29 -6.75 -52.98
C GLU A 385 35.48 -7.79 -51.82
N ALA A 386 34.59 -8.77 -51.58
CA ALA A 386 34.67 -10.21 -51.92
C ALA A 386 35.44 -11.18 -50.97
N GLY A 387 34.76 -12.28 -50.60
CA GLY A 387 35.28 -13.59 -50.12
C GLY A 387 35.60 -13.68 -48.61
N SER A 388 35.28 -14.72 -47.85
CA SER A 388 34.88 -16.10 -48.13
C SER A 388 34.57 -16.80 -46.79
N ASP A 389 33.49 -17.59 -46.72
CA ASP A 389 33.27 -18.63 -45.70
C ASP A 389 33.99 -19.93 -46.13
N PRO A 390 34.48 -20.79 -45.21
CA PRO A 390 33.59 -21.85 -44.69
C PRO A 390 33.82 -22.33 -43.24
N LYS A 391 32.72 -22.80 -42.63
CA LYS A 391 32.54 -23.76 -41.51
C LYS A 391 33.32 -25.10 -41.68
N PRO A 392 33.28 -26.12 -40.76
CA PRO A 392 32.91 -26.25 -39.32
C PRO A 392 33.84 -27.23 -38.51
N ALA A 393 33.34 -27.75 -37.36
CA ALA A 393 33.76 -28.94 -36.55
C ALA A 393 34.60 -28.62 -35.29
N SER A 394 34.48 -29.26 -34.12
CA SER A 394 33.64 -30.36 -33.58
C SER A 394 34.04 -30.60 -32.11
N ARG A 395 33.11 -31.14 -31.28
CA ARG A 395 33.34 -32.09 -30.13
C ARG A 395 34.20 -31.57 -28.95
N SER A 396 34.07 -31.96 -27.68
CA SER A 396 33.44 -33.10 -26.98
C SER A 396 33.44 -32.84 -25.45
N ARG A 397 32.44 -33.44 -24.78
CA ARG A 397 32.45 -34.14 -23.46
C ARG A 397 33.49 -33.77 -22.38
N GLY A 398 32.99 -33.65 -21.15
CA GLY A 398 33.75 -33.95 -19.93
C GLY A 398 32.91 -33.76 -18.66
N ALA A 399 32.40 -34.87 -18.11
CA ALA A 399 31.70 -34.95 -16.83
C ALA A 399 32.66 -35.38 -15.70
N SER A 400 32.18 -35.20 -14.45
CA SER A 400 32.69 -35.73 -13.17
C SER A 400 33.93 -35.01 -12.60
N LYS A 401 33.96 -34.62 -11.32
CA LYS A 401 33.47 -35.27 -10.09
C LYS A 401 32.80 -34.28 -9.14
#